data_AF-A0A966FHI8-F1
#
_entry.id   AF-A0A966FHI8-F1
#
_cell.length_a   1.000
_cell.length_b   1.000
_cell.length_c   1.000
_cell.angle_alpha   90.00
_cell.angle_beta   90.00
_cell.angle_gamma   90.00
#
_symmetry.space_group_name_H-M   'P 1'
#
loop_
_entity.id
_entity.type
_entity.pdbx_description
1 polymer ?
#
loop_
_entity_poly.entity_id
_entity_poly.type
_entity_poly.pdbx_seq_one_letter_code
_entity_poly.pdbx_strand_id
1 'polypeptide(L)'
;EAKRSVMAHRVWKDMMESDSHQCRSCHRADKMNLELQSPGAQKRHAKGKADGKTCIECHYGIAHNEPEGPSPTELFGKTALKAE
;
A
#
# COMPACT_ATOMS: atom_id res chain seq x y z
N GLU A 1 -6.49 -13.64 -18.53
CA GLU A 1 -6.29 -13.70 -17.07
C GLU A 1 -4.86 -14.05 -16.63
N ALA A 2 -4.19 -15.00 -17.28
CA ALA A 2 -2.87 -15.55 -16.87
C ALA A 2 -1.70 -14.57 -16.60
N LYS A 3 -1.80 -13.29 -16.97
CA LYS A 3 -0.77 -12.27 -16.70
C LYS A 3 -1.17 -11.23 -15.65
N ARG A 4 -2.33 -11.41 -15.00
CA ARG A 4 -2.89 -10.44 -14.05
C ARG A 4 -1.95 -10.18 -12.87
N SER A 5 -1.43 -11.24 -12.24
CA SER A 5 -0.49 -11.13 -11.12
C SER A 5 0.81 -10.41 -11.53
N VAL A 6 1.38 -10.78 -12.69
CA VAL A 6 2.59 -10.13 -13.21
C VAL A 6 2.41 -8.63 -13.41
N MET A 7 1.27 -8.20 -13.97
CA MET A 7 0.98 -6.78 -14.13
C MET A 7 0.74 -6.09 -12.80
N ALA A 8 0.03 -6.74 -11.87
CA ALA A 8 -0.19 -6.20 -10.54
C ALA A 8 1.13 -6.01 -9.78
N HIS A 9 2.04 -6.98 -9.80
CA HIS A 9 3.35 -6.88 -9.13
C HIS A 9 4.17 -5.70 -9.64
N ARG A 10 4.16 -5.45 -10.96
CA ARG A 10 4.85 -4.28 -11.56
C ARG A 10 4.25 -2.98 -11.06
N VAL A 11 2.94 -2.84 -11.13
CA VAL A 11 2.24 -1.63 -10.66
C VAL A 11 2.48 -1.43 -9.16
N TRP A 12 2.40 -2.49 -8.35
CA TRP A 12 2.65 -2.41 -6.92
C TRP A 12 4.07 -1.94 -6.62
N LYS A 13 5.07 -2.52 -7.30
CA LYS A 13 6.48 -2.10 -7.21
C LYS A 13 6.63 -0.60 -7.49
N ASP A 14 6.15 -0.14 -8.65
CA ASP A 14 6.24 1.26 -9.06
C ASP A 14 5.55 2.20 -8.04
N MET A 15 4.40 1.78 -7.51
CA MET A 15 3.63 2.53 -6.52
C MET A 15 4.29 2.56 -5.13
N MET A 16 5.15 1.61 -4.76
CA MET A 16 5.90 1.72 -3.50
C MET A 16 7.19 2.52 -3.68
N GLU A 17 7.92 2.31 -4.79
CA GLU A 17 9.15 3.05 -5.09
C GLU A 17 8.87 4.55 -5.20
N SER A 18 7.70 4.92 -5.73
CA SER A 18 7.25 6.32 -5.82
C SER A 18 6.51 6.83 -4.58
N ASP A 19 6.53 6.09 -3.46
CA ASP A 19 5.82 6.43 -2.22
C ASP A 19 4.31 6.71 -2.44
N SER A 20 3.71 5.96 -3.36
CA SER A 20 2.32 6.09 -3.79
C SER A 20 1.96 7.53 -4.22
N HIS A 21 2.86 8.18 -4.97
CA HIS A 21 2.69 9.56 -5.44
C HIS A 21 1.31 9.83 -6.07
N GLN A 22 0.81 8.87 -6.86
CA GLN A 22 -0.47 8.91 -7.56
C GLN A 22 -1.66 8.89 -6.60
N CYS A 23 -1.53 8.24 -5.43
CA CYS A 23 -2.52 8.33 -4.37
C CYS A 23 -2.41 9.68 -3.66
N ARG A 24 -1.18 10.07 -3.30
CA ARG A 24 -0.88 11.23 -2.45
C ARG A 24 -1.12 12.58 -3.12
N SER A 25 -1.10 12.62 -4.45
CA SER A 25 -1.44 13.82 -5.24
C SER A 25 -2.84 14.34 -4.92
N CYS A 26 -3.77 13.44 -4.60
CA CYS A 26 -5.15 13.77 -4.21
C CYS A 26 -5.44 13.45 -2.73
N HIS A 27 -4.87 12.38 -2.19
CA HIS A 27 -5.11 11.93 -0.81
C HIS A 27 -3.93 12.23 0.10
N ARG A 28 -3.99 13.37 0.78
CA ARG A 28 -2.94 13.74 1.73
C ARG A 28 -3.18 13.14 3.11
N ALA A 29 -2.18 12.44 3.63
CA ALA A 29 -2.26 11.79 4.94
C ALA A 29 -2.50 12.78 6.09
N ASP A 30 -2.03 14.02 5.98
CA ASP A 30 -2.24 15.10 6.95
C ASP A 30 -3.65 15.71 6.91
N LYS A 31 -4.46 15.36 5.90
CA LYS A 31 -5.85 15.81 5.74
C LYS A 31 -6.87 14.72 6.01
N MET A 32 -6.45 13.53 6.42
CA MET A 32 -7.36 12.47 6.83
C MET A 32 -8.10 12.88 8.11
N ASN A 33 -9.43 12.85 8.08
CA ASN A 33 -10.24 13.09 9.27
C ASN A 33 -10.18 11.85 10.19
N LEU A 34 -9.70 12.02 11.42
CA LEU A 34 -9.59 10.94 12.40
C LEU A 34 -10.94 10.51 12.96
N GLU A 35 -11.90 11.43 13.09
CA GLU A 35 -13.22 11.14 13.67
C GLU A 35 -14.06 10.23 12.78
N LEU A 36 -13.82 10.26 11.46
CA LEU A 36 -14.47 9.39 10.48
C LEU A 36 -13.81 8.00 10.37
N GLN A 37 -12.70 7.77 11.06
CA GLN A 37 -12.00 6.50 11.05
C GLN A 37 -12.45 5.62 12.22
N SER A 38 -12.60 4.32 11.96
CA SER A 38 -12.79 3.36 13.05
C SER A 38 -11.56 3.36 13.98
N PRO A 39 -11.70 2.99 15.27
CA PRO A 39 -10.57 2.92 16.19
C PRO A 39 -9.43 2.03 15.70
N GLY A 40 -9.75 0.97 14.94
CA GLY A 40 -8.76 0.11 14.29
C GLY A 40 -8.01 0.81 13.16
N ALA A 41 -8.72 1.56 12.32
CA ALA A 41 -8.11 2.33 11.23
C ALA A 41 -7.18 3.43 11.77
N GLN A 42 -7.59 4.16 12.82
CA GLN A 42 -6.74 5.17 13.47
C GLN A 42 -5.41 4.57 13.93
N LYS A 43 -5.46 3.43 14.64
CA LYS A 43 -4.26 2.71 15.11
C LYS A 43 -3.37 2.27 13.94
N ARG A 44 -3.97 1.72 12.87
CA ARG A 44 -3.24 1.26 11.69
C ARG A 44 -2.59 2.41 10.91
N HIS A 45 -3.29 3.51 10.71
CA HIS A 45 -2.72 4.70 10.05
C HIS A 45 -1.61 5.33 10.89
N ALA A 46 -1.77 5.42 12.22
CA ALA A 46 -0.71 5.91 13.11
C ALA A 46 0.55 5.03 13.01
N LYS A 47 0.38 3.70 13.06
CA LYS A 47 1.50 2.76 12.89
C LYS A 47 2.11 2.85 11.49
N GLY A 48 1.31 2.89 10.44
CA GLY A 48 1.79 3.01 9.06
C GLY A 48 2.62 4.27 8.84
N LYS A 49 2.18 5.40 9.41
CA LYS A 49 2.95 6.66 9.40
C LYS A 49 4.28 6.52 10.15
N ALA A 50 4.29 5.91 11.34
CA ALA A 50 5.50 5.71 12.13
C ALA A 50 6.51 4.78 11.43
N ASP A 51 6.02 3.72 10.78
CA ASP A 51 6.83 2.77 10.01
C ASP A 51 7.24 3.33 8.62
N GLY A 52 6.73 4.51 8.25
CA GLY A 52 6.91 5.14 6.95
C GLY A 52 6.37 4.32 5.78
N LYS A 53 5.28 3.59 5.99
CA LYS A 53 4.63 2.77 4.96
C LYS A 53 4.02 3.63 3.86
N THR A 54 4.01 3.08 2.65
CA THR A 54 3.33 3.66 1.49
C THR A 54 1.85 3.30 1.50
N CYS A 55 1.01 4.02 0.74
CA CYS A 55 -0.42 3.76 0.70
C CYS A 55 -0.71 2.35 0.14
N ILE A 56 -0.03 1.99 -0.96
CA ILE A 56 -0.26 0.75 -1.69
C ILE A 56 0.10 -0.52 -0.89
N GLU A 57 0.93 -0.43 0.15
CA GLU A 57 1.26 -1.58 1.01
C GLU A 57 0.04 -2.20 1.70
N CYS A 58 -0.97 -1.39 2.04
CA CYS A 58 -2.21 -1.87 2.66
C CYS A 58 -3.44 -1.65 1.78
N HIS A 59 -3.42 -0.64 0.91
CA HIS A 59 -4.53 -0.27 0.04
C HIS A 59 -4.36 -0.81 -1.39
N TYR A 60 -3.78 -2.01 -1.52
CA TYR A 60 -3.78 -2.76 -2.77
C TYR A 60 -5.15 -3.39 -3.01
N GLY A 61 -5.49 -3.63 -4.28
CA GLY A 61 -6.77 -4.23 -4.65
C GLY A 61 -8.01 -3.31 -4.53
N ILE A 62 -7.82 -1.98 -4.36
CA ILE A 62 -8.94 -1.03 -4.30
C ILE A 62 -9.68 -0.92 -5.64
N ALA A 63 -8.96 -0.75 -6.73
CA ALA A 63 -9.55 -0.51 -8.05
C ALA A 63 -9.93 -1.81 -8.77
N HIS A 64 -9.27 -2.91 -8.44
CA HIS A 64 -9.43 -4.20 -9.10
C HIS A 64 -9.28 -5.30 -8.07
N ASN A 65 -9.97 -6.43 -8.26
CA ASN A 65 -9.81 -7.60 -7.39
C ASN A 65 -8.33 -8.03 -7.32
N GLU A 66 -7.94 -8.44 -6.12
CA GLU A 66 -6.61 -8.98 -5.83
C GLU A 66 -6.31 -10.17 -6.75
N PRO A 67 -5.13 -10.21 -7.40
CA PRO A 67 -4.70 -11.38 -8.14
C PRO A 67 -4.30 -12.51 -7.19
N GLU A 68 -4.29 -13.74 -7.69
CA GLU A 68 -3.69 -14.85 -6.95
C GLU A 68 -2.18 -14.63 -6.76
N GLY A 69 -1.66 -15.06 -5.60
CA GLY A 69 -0.24 -15.02 -5.28
C GLY A 69 0.06 -14.15 -4.06
N PRO A 70 1.34 -13.76 -3.88
CA PRO A 70 1.78 -12.98 -2.73
C PRO A 70 1.32 -11.51 -2.83
N SER A 71 1.09 -10.90 -1.68
CA SER A 71 0.73 -9.49 -1.55
C SER A 71 1.92 -8.55 -1.83
N PRO A 72 1.68 -7.25 -2.08
CA PRO A 72 2.76 -6.28 -2.24
C PRO A 72 3.73 -6.26 -1.04
N THR A 73 3.20 -6.39 0.18
CA THR A 73 4.03 -6.34 1.39
C THR A 73 4.94 -7.56 1.50
N GLU A 74 4.49 -8.73 1.08
CA GLU A 74 5.30 -9.96 1.06
C GLU A 74 6.40 -9.91 -0.01
N LEU A 75 6.10 -9.31 -1.16
CA LEU A 75 7.05 -9.19 -2.27
C LEU A 75 8.09 -8.07 -2.06
N PHE A 76 7.68 -6.95 -1.48
CA PHE A 76 8.43 -5.70 -1.57
C PHE A 76 8.38 -4.83 -0.31
N GLY A 77 7.74 -5.30 0.77
CA GLY A 77 7.70 -4.57 2.02
C GLY A 77 9.10 -4.30 2.57
N LYS A 78 9.25 -3.26 3.40
CA LYS A 78 10.56 -2.86 3.97
C LYS A 78 11.29 -3.98 4.73
N THR A 79 10.57 -4.98 5.22
CA THR A 79 11.15 -6.16 5.87
C THR A 79 11.73 -7.16 4.85
N ALA A 80 11.11 -7.27 3.67
CA ALA A 80 11.59 -8.12 2.58
C ALA A 80 12.88 -7.54 1.94
N LEU A 81 12.96 -6.22 1.78
CA LEU A 81 14.15 -5.52 1.25
C LEU A 81 15.38 -5.54 2.17
N LYS A 82 15.24 -5.97 3.43
CA LYS A 82 16.35 -6.12 4.39
C LYS A 82 16.88 -7.54 4.49
N ALA A 83 16.23 -8.50 3.82
CA ALA A 83 16.61 -9.91 3.84
C ALA A 83 17.60 -10.28 2.71
N GLU A 84 18.08 -9.29 1.96
CA GLU A 84 19.05 -9.41 0.85
C GLU A 84 20.42 -8.84 1.24
#